data_AF-A0A9X2HSJ8-F1
#
_entry.id   AF-A0A9X2HSJ8-F1
#
_cell.length_a   1.000
_cell.length_b   1.000
_cell.length_c   1.000
_cell.angle_alpha   90.00
_cell.angle_beta   90.00
_cell.angle_gamma   90.00
#
_symmetry.space_group_name_H-M   'P 1'
#
loop_
_entity.id
_entity.type
_entity.pdbx_description
1 polymer ?
#
loop_
_entity_poly.entity_id
_entity_poly.type
_entity_poly.pdbx_seq_one_letter_code
_entity_poly.pdbx_strand_id
1 'polypeptide(L)'
;MKPIRFWLPLPLLLTLVACGASSDAAEEAPVNVTPPRAGITATTAPAPVPTPRTVAAAQSDRPVSCAAQIGAAAAARRAAICRDVSPATHPPCNVANSCAMIDDEIARSCALFDGQGAPMQGCGPDPKSMEAAADVVRRYYAAIGAHDYATAWQQWGDDGRPGQSFAAFEAGFAHTRSTRVTIGRLQPGDGAAGSIYQPVPVTVESTLDDGTHQRFTGTYVVRRVNGVDGATPGQLRWHIGDAKLVRAPVG
;
A
#
# COMPACT_ATOMS: atom_id res chain seq x y z
N MET A 1 -44.26 14.19 -25.12
CA MET A 1 -43.06 14.91 -25.62
C MET A 1 -42.95 16.24 -24.89
N LYS A 2 -41.91 16.43 -24.08
CA LYS A 2 -41.61 17.64 -23.28
C LYS A 2 -40.18 18.06 -23.61
N PRO A 3 -39.88 19.34 -23.88
CA PRO A 3 -38.58 19.77 -24.37
C PRO A 3 -37.51 19.80 -23.27
N ILE A 4 -36.35 19.24 -23.59
CA ILE A 4 -35.13 19.18 -22.78
C ILE A 4 -34.42 20.54 -22.92
N ARG A 5 -34.22 21.26 -21.81
CA ARG A 5 -33.34 22.44 -21.73
C ARG A 5 -31.92 21.97 -21.39
N PHE A 6 -31.02 22.06 -22.35
CA PHE A 6 -29.58 21.90 -22.13
C PHE A 6 -29.01 23.19 -21.52
N TRP A 7 -28.40 23.07 -20.35
CA TRP A 7 -27.54 24.09 -19.74
C TRP A 7 -26.10 23.59 -19.87
N LEU A 8 -25.30 24.24 -20.73
CA LEU A 8 -23.83 24.10 -20.72
C LEU A 8 -23.25 25.02 -19.64
N PRO A 9 -22.37 24.53 -18.74
CA PRO A 9 -21.48 25.40 -17.99
C PRO A 9 -20.18 25.66 -18.78
N LEU A 10 -19.91 26.94 -18.97
CA LEU A 10 -18.68 27.52 -19.52
C LEU A 10 -17.55 27.41 -18.46
N PRO A 11 -16.35 26.87 -18.75
CA PRO A 11 -15.26 26.87 -17.80
C PRO A 11 -14.51 28.20 -17.84
N LEU A 12 -14.58 28.93 -16.73
CA LEU A 12 -13.80 30.14 -16.46
C LEU A 12 -12.37 29.70 -16.07
N LEU A 13 -11.39 29.98 -16.92
CA LEU A 13 -9.97 29.90 -16.58
C LEU A 13 -9.65 30.97 -15.51
N LEU A 14 -9.13 30.54 -14.37
CA LEU A 14 -8.38 31.40 -13.45
C LEU A 14 -6.95 30.87 -13.32
N THR A 15 -6.02 31.59 -13.94
CA THR A 15 -4.58 31.49 -13.73
C THR A 15 -4.20 32.34 -12.51
N LEU A 16 -3.72 31.71 -11.44
CA LEU A 16 -3.12 32.40 -10.31
C LEU A 16 -1.59 32.37 -10.45
N VAL A 17 -1.06 33.53 -10.85
CA VAL A 17 0.34 33.94 -10.74
C VAL A 17 0.65 34.19 -9.27
N ALA A 18 1.72 33.60 -8.74
CA ALA A 18 2.35 34.03 -7.50
C ALA A 18 3.75 34.57 -7.82
N CYS A 19 3.90 35.88 -7.68
CA CYS A 19 5.17 36.61 -7.69
C CYS A 19 5.45 37.15 -6.27
N GLY A 20 6.73 37.19 -5.92
CA GLY A 20 7.28 38.05 -4.86
C GLY A 20 7.84 37.25 -3.67
N ALA A 21 9.00 37.57 -3.11
CA ALA A 21 10.04 38.52 -3.48
C ALA A 21 11.32 38.10 -2.74
N SER A 22 12.46 38.22 -3.41
CA SER A 22 13.80 38.14 -2.84
C SER A 22 14.05 39.31 -1.89
N SER A 23 14.84 39.09 -0.85
CA SER A 23 15.50 40.16 -0.09
C SER A 23 17.01 39.96 -0.20
N ASP A 24 17.63 40.73 -1.10
CA ASP A 24 18.99 41.28 -0.90
C ASP A 24 18.87 42.37 0.20
N ALA A 25 19.87 42.80 0.97
CA ALA A 25 21.32 42.71 0.92
C ALA A 25 21.86 43.01 2.34
N ALA A 26 23.10 42.65 2.62
CA ALA A 26 24.09 43.58 3.19
C ALA A 26 25.45 42.90 3.29
N GLU A 27 26.37 43.41 2.49
CA GLU A 27 27.79 43.13 2.48
C GLU A 27 28.51 44.15 3.38
N GLU A 28 29.46 43.72 4.21
CA GLU A 28 30.55 44.57 4.68
C GLU A 28 31.81 43.72 4.96
N ALA A 29 32.97 44.34 4.70
CA ALA A 29 34.21 43.74 4.22
C ALA A 29 35.28 43.51 5.34
N PRO A 30 36.55 43.16 5.03
CA PRO A 30 37.37 42.24 5.81
C PRO A 30 38.21 42.89 6.92
N VAL A 31 38.63 42.10 7.91
CA VAL A 31 39.72 42.46 8.82
C VAL A 31 40.80 41.38 8.80
N ASN A 32 41.97 41.79 8.35
CA ASN A 32 43.20 41.02 8.27
C ASN A 32 43.92 41.07 9.63
N VAL A 33 44.25 39.93 10.24
CA VAL A 33 45.14 39.88 11.43
C VAL A 33 46.17 38.76 11.25
N THR A 34 47.43 39.19 11.19
CA THR A 34 48.69 38.44 11.08
C THR A 34 48.99 37.62 12.37
N PRO A 35 49.74 36.50 12.30
CA PRO A 35 49.76 35.48 13.36
C PRO A 35 50.89 35.67 14.39
N PRO A 36 50.81 35.05 15.58
CA PRO A 36 51.98 34.79 16.40
C PRO A 36 52.54 33.37 16.19
N ARG A 37 53.86 33.30 16.37
CA ARG A 37 54.76 32.17 16.12
C ARG A 37 54.93 31.31 17.37
N ALA A 38 54.92 29.99 17.14
CA ALA A 38 55.56 28.88 17.87
C ALA A 38 55.82 28.99 19.39
N GLY A 39 55.08 28.18 20.15
CA GLY A 39 55.50 27.60 21.43
C GLY A 39 55.55 26.07 21.31
N ILE A 40 56.59 25.45 21.87
CA ILE A 40 57.01 24.07 21.63
C ILE A 40 56.55 23.16 22.79
N THR A 41 56.10 21.96 22.44
CA THR A 41 56.02 20.69 23.21
C THR A 41 55.10 20.55 24.43
N ALA A 42 54.08 19.70 24.26
CA ALA A 42 53.88 18.49 25.05
C ALA A 42 53.06 17.47 24.22
N THR A 43 53.72 16.39 23.77
CA THR A 43 53.06 15.27 23.09
C THR A 43 52.26 14.46 24.10
N THR A 44 50.97 14.75 24.22
CA THR A 44 49.99 13.85 24.81
C THR A 44 49.42 12.98 23.69
N ALA A 45 49.55 11.67 23.82
CA ALA A 45 48.95 10.71 22.89
C ALA A 45 47.42 10.94 22.84
N PRO A 46 46.80 11.04 21.65
CA PRO A 46 45.36 11.22 21.57
C PRO A 46 44.65 9.98 22.11
N ALA A 47 43.71 10.19 23.03
CA ALA A 47 42.72 9.19 23.38
C ALA A 47 42.04 8.67 22.09
N PRO A 48 41.69 7.37 21.99
CA PRO A 48 40.96 6.88 20.84
C PRO A 48 39.66 7.66 20.72
N VAL A 49 39.51 8.39 19.61
CA VAL A 49 38.25 9.02 19.24
C VAL A 49 37.19 7.92 19.28
N PRO A 50 36.11 8.04 20.07
CA PRO A 50 35.00 7.12 19.94
C PRO A 50 34.53 7.25 18.50
N THR A 51 34.68 6.16 17.74
CA THR A 51 34.19 6.07 16.37
C THR A 51 32.73 6.54 16.42
N PRO A 52 32.32 7.54 15.61
CA PRO A 52 30.91 7.87 15.54
C PRO A 52 30.19 6.56 15.26
N ARG A 53 29.35 6.13 16.19
CA ARG A 53 28.45 5.00 15.96
C ARG A 53 27.63 5.45 14.78
N THR A 54 27.98 4.97 13.60
CA THR A 54 27.18 5.13 12.39
C THR A 54 25.82 4.61 12.81
N VAL A 55 24.89 5.52 13.08
CA VAL A 55 23.49 5.16 13.14
C VAL A 55 23.26 4.71 11.71
N ALA A 56 23.25 3.40 11.51
CA ALA A 56 22.91 2.82 10.23
C ALA A 56 21.45 3.19 9.97
N ALA A 57 21.23 4.40 9.44
CA ALA A 57 20.01 4.79 8.78
C ALA A 57 19.98 4.03 7.45
N ALA A 58 19.72 2.73 7.54
CA ALA A 58 19.56 1.82 6.43
C ALA A 58 18.67 0.65 6.88
N GLN A 59 17.39 0.95 7.10
CA GLN A 59 16.31 -0.02 7.21
C GLN A 59 15.09 0.64 6.57
N SER A 60 14.51 0.20 5.45
CA SER A 60 14.87 -0.82 4.46
C SER A 60 13.91 -0.60 3.29
N ASP A 61 14.43 -0.30 2.09
CA ASP A 61 13.66 -0.04 0.85
C ASP A 61 12.99 -1.32 0.28
N ARG A 62 12.73 -2.32 1.14
CA ARG A 62 12.18 -3.61 0.76
C ARG A 62 11.04 -3.99 1.70
N PRO A 63 9.98 -4.59 1.17
CA PRO A 63 8.87 -5.04 2.01
C PRO A 63 9.32 -6.02 3.10
N VAL A 64 8.60 -6.02 4.22
CA VAL A 64 8.74 -7.02 5.27
C VAL A 64 8.43 -8.40 4.70
N SER A 65 9.35 -9.33 4.85
CA SER A 65 9.22 -10.68 4.31
C SER A 65 8.13 -11.49 5.02
N CYS A 66 7.51 -12.43 4.31
CA CYS A 66 6.49 -13.29 4.88
C CYS A 66 7.05 -14.13 6.05
N ALA A 67 8.32 -14.55 5.94
CA ALA A 67 9.00 -15.23 7.04
C ALA A 67 9.12 -14.36 8.30
N ALA A 68 9.30 -13.04 8.16
CA ALA A 68 9.29 -12.11 9.29
C ALA A 68 7.86 -11.84 9.81
N GLN A 69 6.85 -11.84 8.95
CA GLN A 69 5.45 -11.58 9.33
C GLN A 69 4.81 -12.75 10.10
N ILE A 70 5.01 -14.00 9.65
CA ILE A 70 4.29 -15.18 10.19
C ILE A 70 5.22 -16.31 10.66
N GLY A 71 6.53 -16.09 10.62
CA GLY A 71 7.53 -17.10 10.98
C GLY A 71 7.90 -18.03 9.83
N ALA A 72 9.13 -18.56 9.87
CA ALA A 72 9.72 -19.33 8.77
C ALA A 72 8.90 -20.55 8.34
N ALA A 73 8.41 -21.34 9.30
CA ALA A 73 7.66 -22.56 8.99
C ALA A 73 6.30 -22.26 8.35
N ALA A 74 5.59 -21.23 8.80
CA ALA A 74 4.31 -20.85 8.22
C ALA A 74 4.48 -20.21 6.83
N ALA A 75 5.48 -19.36 6.66
CA ALA A 75 5.83 -18.77 5.37
C ALA A 75 6.23 -19.84 4.34
N ALA A 76 7.02 -20.85 4.74
CA ALA A 76 7.39 -21.94 3.87
C ALA A 76 6.17 -22.73 3.37
N ARG A 77 5.20 -23.02 4.25
CA ARG A 77 3.93 -23.66 3.88
C ARG A 77 3.12 -22.79 2.92
N ARG A 78 3.02 -21.49 3.19
CA ARG A 78 2.28 -20.56 2.31
C ARG A 78 2.91 -20.46 0.92
N ALA A 79 4.23 -20.35 0.85
CA ALA A 79 4.96 -20.31 -0.41
C ALA A 79 4.87 -21.64 -1.19
N ALA A 80 4.77 -22.78 -0.50
CA ALA A 80 4.50 -24.07 -1.14
C ALA A 80 3.12 -24.08 -1.80
N ILE A 81 2.06 -23.71 -1.07
CA ILE A 81 0.70 -23.58 -1.63
C ILE A 81 0.71 -22.67 -2.86
N CYS A 82 1.37 -21.52 -2.79
CA CYS A 82 1.50 -20.60 -3.91
C CYS A 82 2.13 -21.26 -5.16
N ARG A 83 3.21 -22.03 -5.00
CA ARG A 83 3.85 -22.73 -6.13
C ARG A 83 2.97 -23.84 -6.69
N ASP A 84 2.20 -24.51 -5.85
CA ASP A 84 1.33 -25.61 -6.26
C ASP A 84 0.14 -25.13 -7.09
N VAL A 85 -0.39 -23.92 -6.81
CA VAL A 85 -1.55 -23.36 -7.53
C VAL A 85 -1.15 -22.45 -8.70
N SER A 86 0.08 -21.92 -8.70
CA SER A 86 0.52 -20.96 -9.71
C SER A 86 0.89 -21.64 -11.04
N PRO A 87 0.29 -21.24 -12.17
CA PRO A 87 0.72 -21.70 -13.50
C PRO A 87 1.95 -20.95 -14.05
N ALA A 88 2.43 -19.90 -13.38
CA ALA A 88 3.56 -19.10 -13.87
C ALA A 88 4.89 -19.86 -13.74
N THR A 89 5.82 -19.61 -14.65
CA THR A 89 7.18 -20.20 -14.61
C THR A 89 8.05 -19.56 -13.52
N HIS A 90 7.80 -18.30 -13.18
CA HIS A 90 8.54 -17.54 -12.17
C HIS A 90 7.58 -16.74 -11.28
N PRO A 91 6.72 -17.40 -10.48
CA PRO A 91 5.79 -16.68 -9.63
C PRO A 91 6.51 -16.05 -8.42
N PRO A 92 5.91 -15.02 -7.79
CA PRO A 92 6.46 -14.40 -6.58
C PRO A 92 6.29 -15.28 -5.31
N CYS A 93 6.26 -16.60 -5.44
CA CYS A 93 6.07 -17.56 -4.36
C CYS A 93 7.36 -17.84 -3.56
N ASN A 94 7.99 -16.78 -3.05
CA ASN A 94 9.23 -16.84 -2.26
C ASN A 94 8.99 -16.24 -0.86
N VAL A 95 9.45 -16.92 0.20
CA VAL A 95 9.27 -16.48 1.60
C VAL A 95 9.93 -15.14 1.95
N ALA A 96 10.85 -14.67 1.11
CA ALA A 96 11.46 -13.34 1.20
C ALA A 96 10.51 -12.22 0.73
N ASN A 97 9.50 -12.54 -0.09
CA ASN A 97 8.44 -11.60 -0.47
C ASN A 97 7.44 -11.42 0.68
N SER A 98 6.64 -10.36 0.64
CA SER A 98 5.58 -10.14 1.63
C SER A 98 4.52 -11.26 1.56
N CYS A 99 3.87 -11.57 2.68
CA CYS A 99 2.77 -12.53 2.65
C CYS A 99 1.64 -12.03 1.75
N ALA A 100 1.40 -10.72 1.70
CA ALA A 100 0.34 -10.15 0.86
C ALA A 100 0.60 -10.40 -0.63
N MET A 101 1.85 -10.32 -1.09
CA MET A 101 2.23 -10.63 -2.47
C MET A 101 2.03 -12.11 -2.80
N ILE A 102 2.44 -13.00 -1.88
CA ILE A 102 2.23 -14.45 -2.03
C ILE A 102 0.73 -14.78 -2.07
N ASP A 103 -0.06 -14.15 -1.21
CA ASP A 103 -1.51 -14.37 -1.09
C ASP A 103 -2.28 -13.80 -2.28
N ASP A 104 -1.81 -12.70 -2.86
CA ASP A 104 -2.36 -12.15 -4.10
C ASP A 104 -2.15 -13.11 -5.27
N GLU A 105 -0.95 -13.71 -5.38
CA GLU A 105 -0.65 -14.71 -6.41
C GLU A 105 -1.49 -15.99 -6.26
N ILE A 106 -1.68 -16.47 -5.02
CA ILE A 106 -2.59 -17.59 -4.73
C ILE A 106 -4.00 -17.23 -5.22
N ALA A 107 -4.53 -16.08 -4.82
CA ALA A 107 -5.87 -15.66 -5.20
C ALA A 107 -6.04 -15.51 -6.72
N ARG A 108 -5.06 -14.89 -7.39
CA ARG A 108 -5.03 -14.73 -8.85
C ARG A 108 -5.06 -16.08 -9.56
N SER A 109 -4.22 -17.01 -9.10
CA SER A 109 -4.12 -18.34 -9.71
C SER A 109 -5.36 -19.18 -9.47
N CYS A 110 -5.91 -19.17 -8.26
CA CYS A 110 -7.16 -19.85 -7.93
C CYS A 110 -8.34 -19.31 -8.75
N ALA A 111 -8.41 -17.99 -8.97
CA ALA A 111 -9.45 -17.38 -9.80
C ALA A 111 -9.33 -17.75 -11.29
N LEU A 112 -8.12 -18.01 -11.79
CA LEU A 112 -7.90 -18.36 -13.19
C LEU A 112 -8.53 -19.71 -13.56
N PHE A 113 -8.49 -20.67 -12.63
CA PHE A 113 -9.03 -22.03 -12.81
C PHE A 113 -10.43 -22.20 -12.18
N ASP A 114 -11.07 -21.10 -11.76
CA ASP A 114 -12.41 -21.17 -11.17
C ASP A 114 -13.42 -21.78 -12.14
N GLY A 115 -14.18 -22.78 -11.68
CA GLY A 115 -15.12 -23.54 -12.52
C GLY A 115 -14.47 -24.49 -13.53
N GLN A 116 -13.14 -24.68 -13.48
CA GLN A 116 -12.41 -25.61 -14.34
C GLN A 116 -11.85 -26.78 -13.52
N GLY A 117 -12.38 -27.99 -13.74
CA GLY A 117 -11.87 -29.21 -13.10
C GLY A 117 -12.20 -29.33 -11.61
N ALA A 118 -11.42 -30.17 -10.90
CA ALA A 118 -11.59 -30.38 -9.47
C ALA A 118 -11.00 -29.20 -8.67
N PRO A 119 -11.55 -28.85 -7.49
CA PRO A 119 -11.01 -27.79 -6.65
C PRO A 119 -9.54 -28.04 -6.31
N MET A 120 -8.68 -27.05 -6.56
CA MET A 120 -7.27 -27.12 -6.21
C MET A 120 -7.09 -26.98 -4.69
N GLN A 121 -6.29 -27.86 -4.10
CA GLN A 121 -5.96 -27.78 -2.68
C GLN A 121 -5.20 -26.48 -2.39
N GLY A 122 -5.61 -25.77 -1.34
CA GLY A 122 -5.03 -24.47 -0.98
C GLY A 122 -5.70 -23.27 -1.65
N CYS A 123 -6.62 -23.50 -2.59
CA CYS A 123 -7.55 -22.47 -3.03
C CYS A 123 -8.73 -22.33 -2.07
N GLY A 124 -9.02 -21.09 -1.71
CA GLY A 124 -10.11 -20.73 -0.81
C GLY A 124 -9.94 -19.32 -0.27
N PRO A 125 -11.03 -18.58 -0.02
CA PRO A 125 -12.43 -18.92 -0.28
C PRO A 125 -12.77 -18.98 -1.79
N ASP A 126 -14.02 -19.35 -2.13
CA ASP A 126 -14.51 -19.29 -3.52
C ASP A 126 -14.20 -17.92 -4.14
N PRO A 127 -13.54 -17.84 -5.31
CA PRO A 127 -13.06 -16.57 -5.88
C PRO A 127 -14.14 -15.51 -6.14
N LYS A 128 -15.40 -15.93 -6.29
CA LYS A 128 -16.55 -15.04 -6.54
C LYS A 128 -17.31 -14.69 -5.26
N SER A 129 -16.97 -15.30 -4.12
CA SER A 129 -17.64 -15.09 -2.85
C SER A 129 -17.39 -13.72 -2.22
N MET A 130 -18.25 -13.36 -1.27
CA MET A 130 -18.08 -12.16 -0.44
C MET A 130 -16.80 -12.21 0.41
N GLU A 131 -16.36 -13.41 0.80
CA GLU A 131 -15.15 -13.59 1.59
C GLU A 131 -13.89 -13.31 0.74
N ALA A 132 -13.88 -13.73 -0.54
CA ALA A 132 -12.80 -13.39 -1.46
C ALA A 132 -12.71 -11.86 -1.70
N ALA A 133 -13.84 -11.17 -1.74
CA ALA A 133 -13.88 -9.71 -1.79
C ALA A 133 -13.32 -9.08 -0.50
N ALA A 134 -13.68 -9.61 0.67
CA ALA A 134 -13.11 -9.16 1.94
C ALA A 134 -11.59 -9.41 2.03
N ASP A 135 -11.09 -10.50 1.44
CA ASP A 135 -9.66 -10.80 1.37
C ASP A 135 -8.86 -9.75 0.59
N VAL A 136 -9.46 -9.06 -0.39
CA VAL A 136 -8.80 -7.93 -1.07
C VAL A 136 -8.45 -6.83 -0.06
N VAL A 137 -9.38 -6.50 0.84
CA VAL A 137 -9.15 -5.47 1.87
C VAL A 137 -8.16 -5.95 2.93
N ARG A 138 -8.20 -7.23 3.30
CA ARG A 138 -7.19 -7.83 4.19
C ARG A 138 -5.80 -7.79 3.57
N ARG A 139 -5.65 -8.19 2.31
CA ARG A 139 -4.38 -8.11 1.56
C ARG A 139 -3.89 -6.67 1.43
N TYR A 140 -4.78 -5.73 1.14
CA TYR A 140 -4.44 -4.31 1.05
C TYR A 140 -3.77 -3.79 2.33
N TYR A 141 -4.38 -4.04 3.49
CA TYR A 141 -3.80 -3.61 4.75
C TYR A 141 -2.58 -4.43 5.17
N ALA A 142 -2.54 -5.73 4.88
CA ALA A 142 -1.35 -6.56 5.12
C ALA A 142 -0.15 -6.10 4.28
N ALA A 143 -0.38 -5.68 3.04
CA ALA A 143 0.64 -5.13 2.15
C ALA A 143 1.15 -3.77 2.68
N ILE A 144 0.27 -2.86 3.11
CA ILE A 144 0.67 -1.60 3.75
C ILE A 144 1.52 -1.85 5.00
N GLY A 145 1.08 -2.76 5.87
CA GLY A 145 1.82 -3.10 7.09
C GLY A 145 3.15 -3.82 6.83
N ALA A 146 3.34 -4.35 5.63
CA ALA A 146 4.61 -4.89 5.15
C ALA A 146 5.45 -3.88 4.36
N HIS A 147 4.98 -2.63 4.18
CA HIS A 147 5.56 -1.65 3.26
C HIS A 147 5.65 -2.15 1.81
N ASP A 148 4.78 -3.09 1.42
CA ASP A 148 4.61 -3.57 0.05
C ASP A 148 3.59 -2.70 -0.70
N TYR A 149 3.97 -1.45 -0.96
CA TYR A 149 3.05 -0.48 -1.55
C TYR A 149 2.63 -0.85 -2.96
N ALA A 150 3.46 -1.55 -3.73
CA ALA A 150 3.11 -2.06 -5.05
C ALA A 150 1.96 -3.07 -4.97
N THR A 151 2.03 -4.05 -4.07
CA THR A 151 0.94 -5.02 -3.87
C THR A 151 -0.32 -4.35 -3.33
N ALA A 152 -0.17 -3.39 -2.41
CA ALA A 152 -1.29 -2.62 -1.88
C ALA A 152 -1.98 -1.79 -2.97
N TRP A 153 -1.20 -1.13 -3.82
CA TRP A 153 -1.69 -0.35 -4.96
C TRP A 153 -2.51 -1.21 -5.91
N GLN A 154 -2.00 -2.39 -6.24
CA GLN A 154 -2.68 -3.33 -7.12
C GLN A 154 -4.04 -3.78 -6.59
N GLN A 155 -4.28 -3.80 -5.27
CA GLN A 155 -5.59 -4.15 -4.71
C GLN A 155 -6.72 -3.21 -5.18
N TRP A 156 -6.41 -2.01 -5.68
CA TRP A 156 -7.39 -1.09 -6.28
C TRP A 156 -7.70 -1.37 -7.76
N GLY A 157 -6.94 -2.25 -8.41
CA GLY A 157 -6.99 -2.47 -9.85
C GLY A 157 -5.62 -2.20 -10.49
N ASP A 158 -5.49 -2.52 -11.76
CA ASP A 158 -4.23 -2.38 -12.50
C ASP A 158 -3.75 -0.91 -12.54
N ASP A 159 -4.70 0.02 -12.59
CA ASP A 159 -4.47 1.48 -12.56
C ASP A 159 -4.36 2.05 -11.15
N GLY A 160 -4.59 1.24 -10.12
CA GLY A 160 -4.63 1.63 -8.72
C GLY A 160 -5.78 2.56 -8.33
N ARG A 161 -5.57 3.36 -7.28
CA ARG A 161 -6.64 4.19 -6.69
C ARG A 161 -6.98 5.36 -7.63
N PRO A 162 -8.25 5.52 -8.04
CA PRO A 162 -8.66 6.62 -8.91
C PRO A 162 -8.30 8.00 -8.34
N GLY A 163 -7.71 8.86 -9.18
CA GLY A 163 -7.37 10.24 -8.82
C GLY A 163 -6.14 10.38 -7.90
N GLN A 164 -5.38 9.32 -7.67
CA GLN A 164 -4.13 9.35 -6.91
C GLN A 164 -2.99 8.82 -7.78
N SER A 165 -1.76 9.29 -7.56
CA SER A 165 -0.57 8.68 -8.16
C SER A 165 0.05 7.67 -7.19
N PHE A 166 0.81 6.71 -7.73
CA PHE A 166 1.53 5.73 -6.90
C PHE A 166 2.45 6.41 -5.86
N ALA A 167 3.22 7.41 -6.28
CA ALA A 167 4.12 8.15 -5.38
C ALA A 167 3.37 8.89 -4.27
N ALA A 168 2.21 9.50 -4.57
CA ALA A 168 1.38 10.15 -3.55
C ALA A 168 0.71 9.14 -2.61
N PHE A 169 0.40 7.95 -3.10
CA PHE A 169 -0.11 6.85 -2.30
C PHE A 169 0.95 6.36 -1.30
N GLU A 170 2.15 6.06 -1.78
CA GLU A 170 3.28 5.62 -0.95
C GLU A 170 3.64 6.67 0.11
N ALA A 171 3.78 7.94 -0.29
CA ALA A 171 4.07 9.03 0.64
C ALA A 171 3.01 9.16 1.75
N GLY A 172 1.75 8.85 1.45
CA GLY A 172 0.65 8.88 2.43
C GLY A 172 0.79 7.84 3.56
N PHE A 173 1.60 6.80 3.36
CA PHE A 173 1.84 5.75 4.35
C PHE A 173 3.27 5.74 4.92
N ALA A 174 4.11 6.72 4.59
CA ALA A 174 5.53 6.76 4.97
C ALA A 174 5.77 6.62 6.49
N HIS A 175 4.89 7.16 7.32
CA HIS A 175 4.97 7.10 8.79
C HIS A 175 4.19 5.92 9.40
N THR A 176 3.56 5.07 8.58
CA THR A 176 2.76 3.95 9.07
C THR A 176 3.67 2.80 9.47
N ARG A 177 3.79 2.53 10.77
CA ARG A 177 4.60 1.43 11.29
C ARG A 177 3.90 0.08 11.19
N SER A 178 2.60 0.04 11.43
CA SER A 178 1.83 -1.21 11.37
C SER A 178 0.35 -0.93 11.15
N THR A 179 -0.33 -1.87 10.51
CA THR A 179 -1.76 -1.84 10.25
C THR A 179 -2.42 -3.14 10.70
N ARG A 180 -3.68 -3.04 11.09
CA ARG A 180 -4.58 -4.17 11.30
C ARG A 180 -5.95 -3.79 10.78
N VAL A 181 -6.58 -4.70 10.04
CA VAL A 181 -7.97 -4.55 9.63
C VAL A 181 -8.80 -5.67 10.21
N THR A 182 -9.94 -5.31 10.77
CA THR A 182 -11.00 -6.23 11.18
C THR A 182 -12.14 -6.06 10.21
N ILE A 183 -12.53 -7.15 9.54
CA ILE A 183 -13.68 -7.18 8.65
C ILE A 183 -14.94 -7.35 9.50
N GLY A 184 -15.91 -6.46 9.32
CA GLY A 184 -17.22 -6.54 9.95
C GLY A 184 -18.11 -7.60 9.30
N ARG A 185 -19.36 -7.68 9.76
CA ARG A 185 -20.33 -8.61 9.17
C ARG A 185 -20.58 -8.26 7.69
N LEU A 186 -20.26 -9.20 6.80
CA LEU A 186 -20.58 -9.08 5.39
C LEU A 186 -22.08 -9.23 5.17
N GLN A 187 -22.62 -8.44 4.26
CA GLN A 187 -23.99 -8.53 3.76
C GLN A 187 -23.93 -8.85 2.26
N PRO A 188 -24.97 -9.49 1.68
CA PRO A 188 -25.02 -9.72 0.23
C PRO A 188 -24.73 -8.44 -0.54
N GLY A 189 -23.80 -8.54 -1.49
CA GLY A 189 -23.50 -7.47 -2.43
C GLY A 189 -24.57 -7.33 -3.50
N ASP A 190 -24.51 -6.22 -4.23
CA ASP A 190 -25.44 -5.93 -5.32
C ASP A 190 -24.80 -6.31 -6.67
N GLY A 191 -25.52 -7.14 -7.42
CA GLY A 191 -25.23 -7.40 -8.83
C GLY A 191 -25.91 -6.35 -9.71
N ALA A 192 -25.12 -5.61 -10.50
CA ALA A 192 -25.62 -4.72 -11.54
C ALA A 192 -25.32 -5.30 -12.93
N ALA A 193 -25.83 -4.66 -13.99
CA ALA A 193 -25.49 -5.04 -15.36
C ALA A 193 -23.96 -4.98 -15.58
N GLY A 194 -23.34 -6.15 -15.72
CA GLY A 194 -21.91 -6.33 -16.03
C GLY A 194 -20.94 -6.33 -14.83
N SER A 195 -21.37 -6.03 -13.61
CA SER A 195 -20.46 -6.04 -12.44
C SER A 195 -21.15 -6.38 -11.13
N ILE A 196 -20.38 -6.94 -10.20
CA ILE A 196 -20.80 -7.25 -8.84
C ILE A 196 -20.05 -6.31 -7.90
N TYR A 197 -20.76 -5.79 -6.90
CA TYR A 197 -20.23 -4.89 -5.89
C TYR A 197 -20.45 -5.51 -4.51
N GLN A 198 -19.38 -5.65 -3.74
CA GLN A 198 -19.43 -6.18 -2.38
C GLN A 198 -19.08 -5.07 -1.38
N PRO A 199 -20.03 -4.64 -0.52
CA PRO A 199 -19.70 -3.80 0.62
C PRO A 199 -18.93 -4.63 1.66
N VAL A 200 -17.80 -4.09 2.11
CA VAL A 200 -16.92 -4.70 3.12
C VAL A 200 -16.78 -3.71 4.28
N PRO A 201 -17.58 -3.85 5.35
CA PRO A 201 -17.44 -3.03 6.54
C PRO A 201 -16.11 -3.33 7.22
N VAL A 202 -15.43 -2.31 7.72
CA VAL A 202 -14.12 -2.45 8.37
C VAL A 202 -13.97 -1.61 9.62
N THR A 203 -13.13 -2.11 10.52
CA THR A 203 -12.41 -1.32 11.50
C THR A 203 -10.92 -1.45 11.20
N VAL A 204 -10.24 -0.32 11.08
CA VAL A 204 -8.82 -0.25 10.74
C VAL A 204 -8.09 0.40 11.89
N GLU A 205 -7.01 -0.23 12.33
CA GLU A 205 -6.13 0.26 13.37
C GLU A 205 -4.74 0.42 12.77
N SER A 206 -4.12 1.57 13.04
CA SER A 206 -2.77 1.89 12.59
C SER A 206 -1.95 2.41 13.76
N THR A 207 -0.67 2.09 13.76
CA THR A 207 0.32 2.70 14.66
C THR A 207 1.34 3.41 13.79
N LEU A 208 1.60 4.68 14.09
CA LEU A 208 2.65 5.44 13.40
C LEU A 208 4.03 5.17 14.00
N ASP A 209 5.07 5.63 13.32
CA ASP A 209 6.48 5.56 13.76
C ASP A 209 6.73 6.30 15.08
N ASP A 210 5.99 7.38 15.34
CA ASP A 210 5.99 8.13 16.60
C ASP A 210 5.21 7.44 17.76
N GLY A 211 4.58 6.29 17.49
CA GLY A 211 3.77 5.55 18.46
C GLY A 211 2.30 5.99 18.54
N THR A 212 1.87 6.99 17.76
CA THR A 212 0.47 7.41 17.69
C THR A 212 -0.41 6.27 17.20
N HIS A 213 -1.42 5.92 17.98
CA HIS A 213 -2.47 4.99 17.58
C HIS A 213 -3.60 5.74 16.86
N GLN A 214 -4.04 5.19 15.74
CA GLN A 214 -5.15 5.70 14.96
C GLN A 214 -6.16 4.59 14.73
N ARG A 215 -7.44 4.94 14.80
CA ARG A 215 -8.54 4.03 14.49
C ARG A 215 -9.48 4.66 13.48
N PHE A 216 -9.94 3.85 12.53
CA PHE A 216 -10.89 4.24 11.51
C PHE A 216 -11.99 3.18 11.40
N THR A 217 -13.18 3.62 11.07
CA THR A 217 -14.32 2.73 10.76
C THR A 217 -14.95 3.16 9.47
N GLY A 218 -15.51 2.22 8.72
CA GLY A 218 -16.26 2.54 7.52
C GLY A 218 -16.43 1.35 6.61
N THR A 219 -16.55 1.60 5.32
CA THR A 219 -16.88 0.58 4.33
C THR A 219 -16.04 0.75 3.07
N TYR A 220 -15.49 -0.36 2.60
CA TYR A 220 -14.94 -0.50 1.25
C TYR A 220 -16.03 -1.02 0.32
N VAL A 221 -16.02 -0.56 -0.93
CA VAL A 221 -16.78 -1.21 -2.02
C VAL A 221 -15.78 -1.91 -2.92
N VAL A 222 -15.81 -3.24 -2.91
CA VAL A 222 -14.98 -4.08 -3.76
C VAL A 222 -15.80 -4.48 -4.98
N ARG A 223 -15.20 -4.47 -6.16
CA ARG A 223 -15.87 -4.66 -7.44
C ARG A 223 -15.20 -5.76 -8.26
N ARG A 224 -15.99 -6.50 -9.04
CA ARG A 224 -15.51 -7.33 -10.15
C ARG A 224 -16.51 -7.35 -11.31
N VAL A 225 -16.05 -7.67 -12.51
CA VAL A 225 -16.93 -7.91 -13.66
C VAL A 225 -17.69 -9.23 -13.48
N ASN A 226 -18.98 -9.25 -13.85
CA ASN A 226 -19.84 -10.41 -13.69
C ASN A 226 -19.71 -11.39 -14.88
N GLY A 227 -18.52 -12.01 -15.03
CA GLY A 227 -18.31 -13.17 -15.91
C GLY A 227 -18.80 -13.00 -17.35
N VAL A 228 -18.51 -11.85 -17.98
CA VAL A 228 -18.88 -11.60 -19.37
C VAL A 228 -17.80 -12.11 -20.33
N ASP A 229 -18.21 -12.63 -21.48
CA ASP A 229 -17.28 -13.09 -22.52
C ASP A 229 -16.37 -11.94 -22.96
N GLY A 230 -15.06 -12.23 -23.05
CA GLY A 230 -14.04 -11.24 -23.40
C GLY A 230 -13.51 -10.39 -22.23
N ALA A 231 -14.02 -10.57 -21.00
CA ALA A 231 -13.43 -9.94 -19.82
C ALA A 231 -12.01 -10.46 -19.56
N THR A 232 -11.08 -9.55 -19.27
CA THR A 232 -9.71 -9.94 -18.91
C THR A 232 -9.66 -10.59 -17.52
N PRO A 233 -8.63 -11.41 -17.21
CA PRO A 233 -8.44 -11.93 -15.85
C PRO A 233 -8.41 -10.83 -14.78
N GLY A 234 -7.81 -9.67 -15.08
CA GLY A 234 -7.80 -8.51 -14.19
C GLY A 234 -9.20 -7.95 -13.94
N GLN A 235 -10.06 -7.87 -14.96
CA GLN A 235 -11.45 -7.41 -14.80
C GLN A 235 -12.32 -8.37 -13.99
N LEU A 236 -12.05 -9.68 -14.09
CA LEU A 236 -12.77 -10.72 -13.36
C LEU A 236 -12.34 -10.84 -11.90
N ARG A 237 -11.23 -10.20 -11.50
CA ARG A 237 -10.74 -10.19 -10.12
C ARG A 237 -11.48 -9.13 -9.29
N TRP A 238 -11.66 -9.43 -8.01
CA TRP A 238 -12.09 -8.43 -7.04
C TRP A 238 -11.00 -7.37 -6.84
N HIS A 239 -11.36 -6.11 -6.94
CA HIS A 239 -10.50 -4.97 -6.64
C HIS A 239 -11.29 -3.87 -5.91
N ILE A 240 -10.61 -3.03 -5.13
CA ILE A 240 -11.22 -1.92 -4.43
C ILE A 240 -11.64 -0.86 -5.45
N GLY A 241 -12.93 -0.55 -5.50
CA GLY A 241 -13.46 0.53 -6.33
C GLY A 241 -13.66 1.84 -5.57
N ASP A 242 -14.08 1.75 -4.30
CA ASP A 242 -14.32 2.91 -3.44
C ASP A 242 -14.01 2.59 -1.97
N ALA A 243 -13.72 3.61 -1.18
CA ALA A 243 -13.53 3.49 0.26
C ALA A 243 -14.02 4.74 0.99
N LYS A 244 -14.85 4.54 2.01
CA LYS A 244 -15.35 5.60 2.89
C LYS A 244 -15.01 5.24 4.33
N LEU A 245 -13.98 5.90 4.86
CA LEU A 245 -13.51 5.71 6.23
C LEU A 245 -13.59 7.02 7.00
N VAL A 246 -13.98 6.93 8.26
CA VAL A 246 -13.98 8.04 9.21
C VAL A 246 -13.10 7.69 10.40
N ARG A 247 -12.41 8.69 10.95
CA ARG A 247 -11.65 8.52 12.19
C ARG A 247 -12.63 8.16 13.32
N ALA A 248 -12.25 7.19 14.13
CA ALA A 248 -12.96 6.78 15.32
C ALA A 248 -12.05 6.95 16.55
N PRO A 249 -12.62 7.08 17.77
CA PRO A 249 -11.84 7.06 18.99
C PRO A 249 -11.01 5.77 19.10
N VAL A 250 -9.77 5.87 19.57
CA VAL A 250 -8.98 4.71 20.01
C VAL A 250 -9.63 4.12 21.26
N GLY A 251 -9.83 2.80 21.26
CA GLY A 251 -10.50 2.08 22.34
C GLY A 251 -9.55 1.67 23.46
#